data_AF-A0A7C6WJW8-F1
#
_entry.id   AF-A0A7C6WJW8-F1
#
_cell.length_a   1.000
_cell.length_b   1.000
_cell.length_c   1.000
_cell.angle_alpha   90.00
_cell.angle_beta   90.00
_cell.angle_gamma   90.00
#
_symmetry.space_group_name_H-M   'P 1'
#
loop_
_entity.id
_entity.type
_entity.pdbx_description
1 polymer ?
#
loop_
_entity_poly.entity_id
_entity_poly.type
_entity_poly.pdbx_seq_one_letter_code
_entity_poly.pdbx_strand_id
1 'polypeptide(L)'
;MNYSVVKGTSYVLVHAPDMIIHNGTTQTTERYLNPNSEYLKTLPKHIRSYDKAVNYMPNQVYIGNHKPEELKTIEQPWYDKDVADAKREGRFGEIMPQDEFIGLIKLVDVFDLVLLSKEFTAEVKPKLDNHSLIKDEYVAKLKDGHDIADIEKFIEEQEAEAIYNNDVLVGCVKRAHDVDVNLNAHVILENLVSKASGVLAAWHIIDKNDIKAEEIEYVIECSEEACGDMNQRGGGNFAKAIAEMAGLTNASGSDTRGFCAAPAHAIILAASLVQAGTFKKVMVVSGGSTAKLGMNGKDHVKKDMPILEDVVGGFAIVIGENDGVNPVLRNDLVGRHTVGTGSSPQAVVTSLVTAPLDRAGLKVTDIDKYSVEMQNPDVTKPAGAGDVPTANYKMIAAIGVRRGELERTDIDSFIEKHGMEGWAPTQGHIPSGAPYIGFARDEMLAGNINRAMIVGKGSLFLGRMTNLFDGASIVMEKNTGILDNGKGVSEDEVRGLVAEAMRDFATHLLQE
;
A
#
# COMPACT_ATOMS: atom_id res chain seq x y z
N MET A 1 -12.04 -25.22 -4.32
CA MET A 1 -11.51 -24.89 -2.98
C MET A 1 -12.12 -23.57 -2.55
N ASN A 2 -12.52 -23.45 -1.28
CA ASN A 2 -13.00 -22.17 -0.77
C ASN A 2 -11.82 -21.24 -0.55
N TYR A 3 -11.74 -20.16 -1.33
CA TYR A 3 -10.66 -19.16 -1.27
C TYR A 3 -11.16 -17.90 -0.57
N SER A 4 -10.28 -17.21 0.14
CA SER A 4 -10.60 -15.90 0.71
C SER A 4 -10.83 -14.86 -0.39
N VAL A 5 -11.53 -13.78 -0.07
CA VAL A 5 -11.93 -12.74 -1.04
C VAL A 5 -11.46 -11.35 -0.60
N VAL A 6 -11.25 -10.47 -1.57
CA VAL A 6 -10.99 -9.04 -1.32
C VAL A 6 -12.33 -8.32 -1.12
N LYS A 7 -12.66 -7.98 0.13
CA LYS A 7 -13.93 -7.35 0.50
C LYS A 7 -13.98 -5.86 0.19
N GLY A 8 -12.84 -5.19 0.29
CA GLY A 8 -12.74 -3.75 0.11
C GLY A 8 -11.28 -3.28 0.16
N THR A 9 -11.07 -2.05 -0.31
CA THR A 9 -9.75 -1.40 -0.35
C THR A 9 -9.88 0.08 -0.02
N SER A 10 -8.80 0.67 0.47
CA SER A 10 -8.63 2.13 0.54
C SER A 10 -7.22 2.53 0.10
N TYR A 11 -7.11 3.75 -0.40
CA TYR A 11 -5.86 4.36 -0.85
C TYR A 11 -5.88 5.85 -0.49
N VAL A 12 -4.90 6.29 0.29
CA VAL A 12 -4.82 7.66 0.80
C VAL A 12 -3.47 8.27 0.45
N LEU A 13 -3.47 9.58 0.22
CA LEU A 13 -2.27 10.39 0.07
C LEU A 13 -2.30 11.51 1.10
N VAL A 14 -1.13 11.92 1.54
CA VAL A 14 -0.92 13.09 2.38
C VAL A 14 0.11 13.96 1.71
N HIS A 15 -0.25 15.17 1.33
CA HIS A 15 0.71 16.14 0.81
C HIS A 15 1.54 16.72 1.96
N ALA A 16 2.86 16.53 1.94
CA ALA A 16 3.76 16.85 3.05
C ALA A 16 5.00 17.66 2.59
N PRO A 17 4.80 18.88 2.06
CA PRO A 17 5.84 19.70 1.44
C PRO A 17 7.02 20.05 2.37
N ASP A 18 6.76 20.43 3.63
CA ASP A 18 7.82 20.81 4.57
C ASP A 18 8.60 19.57 5.05
N MET A 19 7.94 18.42 5.18
CA MET A 19 8.61 17.17 5.57
C MET A 19 9.64 16.71 4.53
N ILE A 20 9.52 17.10 3.26
CA ILE A 20 10.57 16.88 2.25
C ILE A 20 11.87 17.59 2.67
N ILE A 21 11.76 18.85 3.07
CA ILE A 21 12.91 19.71 3.39
C ILE A 21 13.56 19.26 4.70
N HIS A 22 12.74 18.92 5.68
CA HIS A 22 13.18 18.71 7.06
C HIS A 22 13.43 17.25 7.42
N ASN A 23 12.73 16.29 6.80
CA ASN A 23 12.73 14.90 7.26
C ASN A 23 13.11 13.89 6.15
N GLY A 24 13.02 14.26 4.87
CA GLY A 24 13.45 13.42 3.75
C GLY A 24 14.93 13.02 3.84
N THR A 25 15.25 11.73 3.71
CA THR A 25 16.62 11.23 3.94
C THR A 25 17.65 11.86 3.01
N THR A 26 17.28 12.15 1.76
CA THR A 26 18.18 12.81 0.79
C THR A 26 18.54 14.23 1.25
N GLN A 27 17.57 14.96 1.79
CA GLN A 27 17.68 16.35 2.22
C GLN A 27 18.41 16.46 3.54
N THR A 28 18.08 15.61 4.52
CA THR A 28 18.75 15.58 5.82
C THR A 28 20.21 15.15 5.68
N THR A 29 20.49 14.13 4.87
CA THR A 29 21.87 13.69 4.58
C THR A 29 22.66 14.79 3.86
N GLU A 30 22.07 15.46 2.87
CA GLU A 30 22.74 16.56 2.18
C GLU A 30 23.01 17.74 3.12
N ARG A 31 22.08 18.06 4.03
CA ARG A 31 22.25 19.14 5.00
C ARG A 31 23.38 18.83 5.98
N TYR A 32 23.49 17.58 6.41
CA TYR A 32 24.57 17.12 7.28
C TYR A 32 25.94 17.18 6.60
N LEU A 33 26.04 16.72 5.34
CA LEU A 33 27.31 16.66 4.62
C LEU A 33 27.72 17.99 3.98
N ASN A 34 26.76 18.75 3.45
CA ASN A 34 26.95 19.95 2.64
C ASN A 34 25.86 21.01 2.98
N PRO A 35 25.90 21.63 4.17
CA PRO A 35 24.83 22.54 4.64
C PRO A 35 24.59 23.76 3.73
N ASN A 36 25.57 24.14 2.91
CA ASN A 36 25.49 25.27 1.97
C ASN A 36 25.28 24.85 0.51
N SER A 37 24.88 23.59 0.26
CA SER A 37 24.72 23.07 -1.09
C SER A 37 23.72 23.89 -1.90
N GLU A 38 24.00 24.04 -3.20
CA GLU A 38 23.12 24.77 -4.10
C GLU A 38 21.75 24.10 -4.21
N TYR A 39 21.72 22.76 -4.14
CA TYR A 39 20.50 21.96 -4.12
C TYR A 39 19.55 22.37 -2.99
N LEU A 40 20.05 22.49 -1.75
CA LEU A 40 19.17 22.85 -0.62
C LEU A 40 18.65 24.28 -0.72
N LYS A 41 19.40 25.19 -1.34
CA LYS A 41 18.97 26.58 -1.56
C LYS A 41 17.91 26.70 -2.66
N THR A 42 17.98 25.85 -3.68
CA THR A 42 17.01 25.86 -4.78
C THR A 42 15.77 25.04 -4.47
N LEU A 43 15.89 23.96 -3.69
CA LEU A 43 14.81 23.01 -3.36
C LEU A 43 13.46 23.66 -3.01
N PRO A 44 13.37 24.71 -2.15
CA PRO A 44 12.09 25.33 -1.81
C PRO A 44 11.29 25.85 -3.03
N LYS A 45 11.96 26.19 -4.14
CA LYS A 45 11.32 26.65 -5.38
C LYS A 45 10.67 25.53 -6.19
N HIS A 46 11.00 24.28 -5.88
CA HIS A 46 10.51 23.08 -6.56
C HIS A 46 9.44 22.35 -5.75
N ILE A 47 9.04 22.88 -4.59
CA ILE A 47 7.95 22.32 -3.79
C ILE A 47 6.63 22.80 -4.38
N ARG A 48 5.71 21.87 -4.65
CA ARG A 48 4.40 22.21 -5.21
C ARG A 48 3.40 22.58 -4.11
N SER A 49 2.36 23.31 -4.50
CA SER A 49 1.24 23.60 -3.60
C SER A 49 0.32 22.38 -3.45
N TYR A 50 -0.50 22.39 -2.40
CA TYR A 50 -1.54 21.37 -2.20
C TYR A 50 -2.49 21.27 -3.41
N ASP A 51 -2.91 22.40 -3.97
CA ASP A 51 -3.77 22.40 -5.16
C ASP A 51 -3.09 21.69 -6.34
N LYS A 52 -1.79 21.90 -6.55
CA LYS A 52 -1.04 21.18 -7.60
C LYS A 52 -0.91 19.69 -7.29
N ALA A 53 -0.88 19.30 -6.02
CA ALA A 53 -0.94 17.90 -5.63
C ALA A 53 -2.29 17.25 -5.90
N VAL A 54 -3.38 17.96 -5.63
CA VAL A 54 -4.74 17.48 -5.90
C VAL A 54 -4.99 17.39 -7.41
N ASN A 55 -4.62 18.41 -8.19
CA ASN A 55 -4.84 18.45 -9.63
C ASN A 55 -3.95 17.50 -10.46
N TYR A 56 -3.13 16.68 -9.81
CA TYR A 56 -2.20 15.76 -10.47
C TYR A 56 -2.86 14.42 -10.82
N MET A 57 -2.91 14.07 -12.11
CA MET A 57 -3.63 12.87 -12.59
C MET A 57 -3.25 11.57 -11.88
N PRO A 58 -1.96 11.22 -11.68
CA PRO A 58 -1.60 10.02 -10.93
C PRO A 58 -2.13 9.98 -9.49
N ASN A 59 -2.21 11.13 -8.81
CA ASN A 59 -2.80 11.20 -7.47
C ASN A 59 -4.32 10.97 -7.50
N GLN A 60 -5.00 11.54 -8.51
CA GLN A 60 -6.44 11.33 -8.71
C GLN A 60 -6.77 9.88 -9.09
N VAL A 61 -5.90 9.21 -9.87
CA VAL A 61 -5.98 7.78 -10.10
C VAL A 61 -5.73 7.02 -8.78
N TYR A 62 -4.72 7.38 -7.99
CA TYR A 62 -4.42 6.65 -6.75
C TYR A 62 -5.62 6.58 -5.78
N ILE A 63 -6.35 7.67 -5.60
CA ILE A 63 -7.55 7.72 -4.73
C ILE A 63 -8.84 7.24 -5.42
N GLY A 64 -8.77 6.85 -6.69
CA GLY A 64 -9.88 6.23 -7.43
C GLY A 64 -10.88 7.19 -8.08
N ASN A 65 -10.52 8.45 -8.31
CA ASN A 65 -11.37 9.37 -9.08
C ASN A 65 -11.30 9.12 -10.58
N HIS A 66 -10.14 8.67 -11.07
CA HIS A 66 -9.93 8.26 -12.47
C HIS A 66 -9.42 6.83 -12.53
N LYS A 67 -9.58 6.19 -13.68
CA LYS A 67 -9.06 4.85 -13.95
C LYS A 67 -7.61 4.89 -14.46
N PRO A 68 -6.78 3.87 -14.17
CA PRO A 68 -5.42 3.79 -14.68
C PRO A 68 -5.30 3.89 -16.21
N GLU A 69 -6.29 3.38 -16.95
CA GLU A 69 -6.30 3.41 -18.43
C GLU A 69 -6.31 4.85 -18.98
N GLU A 70 -6.89 5.80 -18.24
CA GLU A 70 -7.01 7.19 -18.68
C GLU A 70 -5.64 7.87 -18.77
N LEU A 71 -4.65 7.43 -18.01
CA LEU A 71 -3.27 7.96 -18.07
C LEU A 71 -2.65 7.82 -19.47
N LYS A 72 -3.00 6.76 -20.21
CA LYS A 72 -2.51 6.55 -21.59
C LYS A 72 -3.04 7.59 -22.57
N THR A 73 -4.15 8.25 -22.24
CA THR A 73 -4.77 9.28 -23.09
C THR A 73 -4.12 10.65 -22.94
N ILE A 74 -3.24 10.81 -21.94
CA ILE A 74 -2.55 12.06 -21.61
C ILE A 74 -1.05 11.87 -21.87
N GLU A 75 -0.47 12.75 -22.69
CA GLU A 75 0.96 12.73 -22.99
C GLU A 75 1.80 12.99 -21.73
N GLN A 76 2.78 12.13 -21.47
CA GLN A 76 3.75 12.31 -20.39
C GLN A 76 4.74 13.45 -20.70
N PRO A 77 5.25 14.17 -19.68
CA PRO A 77 4.98 13.97 -18.26
C PRO A 77 3.59 14.47 -17.86
N TRP A 78 3.05 14.07 -16.71
CA TRP A 78 1.72 14.54 -16.27
C TRP A 78 1.79 15.70 -15.29
N TYR A 79 2.93 15.97 -14.66
CA TYR A 79 3.04 16.97 -13.59
C TYR A 79 2.76 18.42 -14.04
N ASP A 80 2.81 18.68 -15.34
CA ASP A 80 2.55 19.97 -15.96
C ASP A 80 1.11 20.11 -16.50
N LYS A 81 0.25 19.13 -16.25
CA LYS A 81 -1.13 19.07 -16.74
C LYS A 81 -2.11 18.95 -15.57
N ASP A 82 -2.93 19.98 -15.39
CA ASP A 82 -3.96 20.00 -14.35
C ASP A 82 -5.19 19.17 -14.79
N VAL A 83 -5.75 18.40 -13.86
CA VAL A 83 -7.02 17.67 -14.02
C VAL A 83 -8.18 18.56 -13.60
N ALA A 84 -9.06 18.91 -14.54
CA ALA A 84 -10.10 19.92 -14.33
C ALA A 84 -11.16 19.55 -13.27
N ASP A 85 -11.43 18.27 -13.08
CA ASP A 85 -12.41 17.73 -12.13
C ASP A 85 -11.78 17.08 -10.88
N ALA A 86 -10.51 17.38 -10.62
CA ALA A 86 -9.77 16.87 -9.46
C ALA A 86 -10.43 17.26 -8.13
N LYS A 87 -10.39 16.32 -7.19
CA LYS A 87 -10.98 16.49 -5.85
C LYS A 87 -10.06 15.93 -4.77
N ARG A 88 -10.18 16.49 -3.57
CA ARG A 88 -9.57 15.95 -2.35
C ARG A 88 -10.03 14.52 -2.08
N GLU A 89 -11.34 14.31 -2.08
CA GLU A 89 -11.98 13.02 -1.83
C GLU A 89 -12.08 12.19 -3.10
N GLY A 90 -11.91 10.88 -2.96
CA GLY A 90 -12.12 9.91 -4.01
C GLY A 90 -12.85 8.64 -3.57
N ARG A 91 -12.97 7.71 -4.52
CA ARG A 91 -13.66 6.43 -4.33
C ARG A 91 -13.00 5.58 -3.24
N PHE A 92 -11.68 5.60 -3.15
CA PHE A 92 -10.92 4.75 -2.25
C PHE A 92 -10.36 5.49 -1.02
N GLY A 93 -10.33 6.81 -1.03
CA GLY A 93 -9.76 7.58 0.07
C GLY A 93 -9.68 9.06 -0.25
N GLU A 94 -8.61 9.73 0.19
CA GLU A 94 -8.44 11.18 0.01
C GLU A 94 -6.98 11.59 -0.19
N ILE A 95 -6.79 12.88 -0.53
CA ILE A 95 -5.51 13.60 -0.48
C ILE A 95 -5.56 14.60 0.68
N MET A 96 -5.04 14.25 1.85
CA MET A 96 -5.04 15.11 3.03
C MET A 96 -3.94 16.19 2.95
N PRO A 97 -4.22 17.45 3.33
CA PRO A 97 -3.20 18.50 3.40
C PRO A 97 -2.31 18.36 4.65
N GLN A 98 -1.12 18.97 4.61
CA GLN A 98 -0.09 18.80 5.64
C GLN A 98 -0.51 19.26 7.03
N ASP A 99 -1.21 20.38 7.11
CA ASP A 99 -1.67 20.97 8.37
C ASP A 99 -2.59 20.01 9.13
N GLU A 100 -3.60 19.47 8.46
CA GLU A 100 -4.48 18.44 9.01
C GLU A 100 -3.70 17.18 9.39
N PHE A 101 -2.70 16.79 8.59
CA PHE A 101 -1.89 15.62 8.90
C PHE A 101 -0.98 15.81 10.12
N ILE A 102 -0.41 17.00 10.33
CA ILE A 102 0.32 17.32 11.57
C ILE A 102 -0.63 17.21 12.77
N GLY A 103 -1.86 17.69 12.62
CA GLY A 103 -2.93 17.45 13.59
C GLY A 103 -3.15 15.96 13.85
N LEU A 104 -3.29 15.15 12.80
CA LEU A 104 -3.46 13.69 12.92
C LEU A 104 -2.27 13.01 13.60
N ILE A 105 -1.03 13.42 13.31
CA ILE A 105 0.18 12.95 14.02
C ILE A 105 0.04 13.18 15.53
N LYS A 106 -0.46 14.35 15.95
CA LYS A 106 -0.75 14.62 17.37
C LYS A 106 -1.87 13.74 17.91
N LEU A 107 -2.89 13.41 17.12
CA LEU A 107 -4.01 12.57 17.56
C LEU A 107 -3.61 11.11 17.80
N VAL A 108 -2.70 10.58 16.97
CA VAL A 108 -2.23 9.19 17.08
C VAL A 108 -1.11 8.99 18.10
N ASP A 109 -0.52 10.09 18.60
CA ASP A 109 0.45 10.10 19.68
C ASP A 109 -0.21 9.82 21.04
N VAL A 110 0.00 8.61 21.54
CA VAL A 110 -0.54 8.15 22.84
C VAL A 110 0.40 8.45 24.02
N PHE A 111 1.60 8.95 23.75
CA PHE A 111 2.64 9.19 24.76
C PHE A 111 2.90 10.68 25.03
N ASP A 112 2.09 11.58 24.46
CA ASP A 112 2.24 13.03 24.58
C ASP A 112 3.68 13.51 24.20
N LEU A 113 4.25 12.91 23.15
CA LEU A 113 5.55 13.26 22.58
C LEU A 113 5.48 14.42 21.60
N VAL A 114 4.35 14.60 20.93
CA VAL A 114 4.13 15.69 19.95
C VAL A 114 3.64 16.93 20.70
N LEU A 115 4.34 18.05 20.53
CA LEU A 115 3.94 19.36 21.03
C LEU A 115 3.61 20.25 19.83
N LEU A 116 2.42 20.85 19.82
CA LEU A 116 2.01 21.82 18.81
C LEU A 116 1.83 23.19 19.46
N SER A 117 2.13 24.28 18.75
CA SER A 117 1.94 25.64 19.25
C SER A 117 0.47 25.95 19.47
N LYS A 118 0.15 26.89 20.36
CA LYS A 118 -1.23 27.35 20.60
C LYS A 118 -1.88 27.87 19.31
N GLU A 119 -1.12 28.66 18.55
CA GLU A 119 -1.57 29.27 17.31
C GLU A 119 -1.94 28.21 16.27
N PHE A 120 -1.03 27.24 16.03
CA PHE A 120 -1.28 26.18 15.06
C PHE A 120 -2.38 25.22 15.53
N THR A 121 -2.42 24.90 16.82
CA THR A 121 -3.49 24.06 17.40
C THR A 121 -4.86 24.69 17.20
N ALA A 122 -4.99 25.99 17.45
CA ALA A 122 -6.24 26.73 17.23
C ALA A 122 -6.65 26.77 15.75
N GLU A 123 -5.68 26.79 14.83
CA GLU A 123 -5.93 26.79 13.39
C GLU A 123 -6.41 25.40 12.89
N VAL A 124 -5.73 24.32 13.29
CA VAL A 124 -5.98 22.98 12.76
C VAL A 124 -7.19 22.30 13.40
N LYS A 125 -7.48 22.58 14.67
CA LYS A 125 -8.59 21.99 15.42
C LYS A 125 -9.94 22.04 14.69
N PRO A 126 -10.44 23.20 14.20
CA PRO A 126 -11.69 23.23 13.45
C PRO A 126 -11.64 22.47 12.12
N LYS A 127 -10.46 22.29 11.51
CA LYS A 127 -10.33 21.49 10.28
C LYS A 127 -10.53 20.01 10.59
N LEU A 128 -9.92 19.51 11.68
CA LEU A 128 -10.11 18.12 12.14
C LEU A 128 -11.53 17.86 12.67
N ASP A 129 -12.14 18.82 13.38
CA ASP A 129 -13.55 18.72 13.83
C ASP A 129 -14.51 18.58 12.64
N ASN A 130 -14.20 19.18 11.48
CA ASN A 130 -15.01 19.09 10.27
C ASN A 130 -14.69 17.86 9.41
N HIS A 131 -13.67 17.08 9.76
CA HIS A 131 -13.27 15.90 9.01
C HIS A 131 -14.21 14.73 9.33
N SER A 132 -14.91 14.20 8.33
CA SER A 132 -15.99 13.21 8.53
C SER A 132 -15.58 11.94 9.28
N LEU A 133 -14.30 11.55 9.18
CA LEU A 133 -13.76 10.34 9.81
C LEU A 133 -13.13 10.57 11.19
N ILE A 134 -12.87 11.82 11.59
CA ILE A 134 -12.18 12.12 12.86
C ILE A 134 -13.25 12.44 13.90
N LYS A 135 -13.34 11.59 14.93
CA LYS A 135 -14.31 11.76 16.01
C LYS A 135 -13.91 12.90 16.96
N ASP A 136 -14.90 13.61 17.49
CA ASP A 136 -14.73 14.68 18.49
C ASP A 136 -13.85 14.26 19.68
N GLU A 137 -13.98 13.00 20.12
CA GLU A 137 -13.18 12.45 21.23
C GLU A 137 -11.66 12.43 20.92
N TYR A 138 -11.29 12.26 19.65
CA TYR A 138 -9.90 12.36 19.23
C TYR A 138 -9.47 13.81 19.11
N VAL A 139 -10.29 14.69 18.53
CA VAL A 139 -9.93 16.12 18.41
C VAL A 139 -9.70 16.77 19.78
N ALA A 140 -10.41 16.33 20.82
CA ALA A 140 -10.18 16.75 22.20
C ALA A 140 -8.73 16.51 22.69
N LYS A 141 -7.99 15.55 22.10
CA LYS A 141 -6.58 15.27 22.44
C LYS A 141 -5.61 16.37 21.99
N LEU A 142 -6.00 17.25 21.07
CA LEU A 142 -5.17 18.40 20.68
C LEU A 142 -4.92 19.36 21.85
N LYS A 143 -5.81 19.40 22.84
CA LYS A 143 -5.77 20.34 23.97
C LYS A 143 -5.71 21.79 23.44
N ASP A 144 -5.01 22.69 24.13
CA ASP A 144 -4.89 24.11 23.77
C ASP A 144 -3.57 24.45 23.07
N GLY A 145 -2.65 23.48 22.92
CA GLY A 145 -1.29 23.71 22.43
C GLY A 145 -0.33 24.31 23.48
N HIS A 146 0.91 24.52 23.06
CA HIS A 146 2.05 24.95 23.89
C HIS A 146 2.57 26.33 23.47
N ASP A 147 3.27 27.02 24.38
CA ASP A 147 3.98 28.25 24.03
C ASP A 147 5.11 27.93 23.04
N ILE A 148 5.30 28.77 22.02
CA ILE A 148 6.35 28.56 21.04
C ILE A 148 7.74 28.57 21.69
N ALA A 149 7.94 29.36 22.74
CA ALA A 149 9.21 29.40 23.48
C ALA A 149 9.53 28.06 24.18
N ASP A 150 8.51 27.34 24.64
CA ASP A 150 8.69 26.01 25.22
C ASP A 150 9.10 25.00 24.12
N ILE A 151 8.49 25.08 22.94
CA ILE A 151 8.81 24.24 21.78
C ILE A 151 10.25 24.47 21.33
N GLU A 152 10.66 25.73 21.16
CA GLU A 152 12.03 26.12 20.82
C GLU A 152 13.03 25.55 21.83
N LYS A 153 12.71 25.65 23.13
CA LYS A 153 13.55 25.07 24.19
C LYS A 153 13.71 23.56 24.07
N PHE A 154 12.66 22.81 23.74
CA PHE A 154 12.78 21.36 23.53
C PHE A 154 13.67 21.03 22.33
N ILE A 155 13.64 21.84 21.27
CA ILE A 155 14.48 21.65 20.08
C ILE A 155 15.95 21.93 20.42
N GLU A 156 16.22 23.07 21.05
CA GLU A 156 17.59 23.53 21.36
C GLU A 156 18.27 22.72 22.47
N GLU A 157 17.53 22.39 23.54
CA GLU A 157 18.11 21.78 24.75
C GLU A 157 17.90 20.26 24.84
N GLN A 158 16.90 19.70 24.15
CA GLN A 158 16.51 18.29 24.30
C GLN A 158 16.48 17.48 22.99
N GLU A 159 17.04 18.04 21.92
CA GLU A 159 17.16 17.39 20.62
C GLU A 159 15.79 16.91 20.07
N ALA A 160 14.73 17.69 20.32
CA ALA A 160 13.43 17.45 19.72
C ALA A 160 13.45 17.74 18.21
N GLU A 161 12.71 16.94 17.45
CA GLU A 161 12.60 17.09 16.00
C GLU A 161 11.55 18.18 15.71
N ALA A 162 11.96 19.25 15.05
CA ALA A 162 11.07 20.37 14.74
C ALA A 162 10.03 20.00 13.66
N ILE A 163 8.81 20.51 13.82
CA ILE A 163 7.71 20.36 12.87
C ILE A 163 7.42 21.72 12.25
N TYR A 164 7.40 21.77 10.92
CA TYR A 164 7.15 22.97 10.13
C TYR A 164 5.87 22.86 9.33
N ASN A 165 5.19 24.00 9.15
CA ASN A 165 4.09 24.15 8.21
C ASN A 165 4.21 25.49 7.49
N ASN A 166 4.34 25.46 6.17
CA ASN A 166 4.63 26.63 5.34
C ASN A 166 5.91 27.37 5.79
N ASP A 167 7.00 26.63 6.06
CA ASP A 167 8.28 27.15 6.57
C ASP A 167 8.20 27.85 7.94
N VAL A 168 7.09 27.69 8.67
CA VAL A 168 6.90 28.21 10.02
C VAL A 168 7.01 27.08 11.03
N LEU A 169 7.78 27.29 12.09
CA LEU A 169 7.84 26.35 13.22
C LEU A 169 6.48 26.30 13.91
N VAL A 170 5.84 25.13 13.90
CA VAL A 170 4.50 24.92 14.49
C VAL A 170 4.47 23.88 15.61
N GLY A 171 5.56 23.16 15.82
CA GLY A 171 5.63 22.12 16.84
C GLY A 171 6.97 21.41 16.91
N CYS A 172 7.03 20.39 17.76
CA CYS A 172 8.14 19.46 17.79
C CYS A 172 7.70 18.06 18.23
N VAL A 173 8.51 17.05 17.90
CA VAL A 173 8.42 15.70 18.45
C VAL A 173 9.56 15.50 19.44
N LYS A 174 9.24 15.17 20.68
CA LYS A 174 10.24 14.83 21.69
C LYS A 174 10.82 13.44 21.42
N ARG A 175 12.07 13.21 21.84
CA ARG A 175 12.59 11.85 22.03
C ARG A 175 11.75 11.09 23.05
N ALA A 176 11.54 9.80 22.82
CA ALA A 176 10.86 8.91 23.76
C ALA A 176 11.81 8.33 24.82
N HIS A 177 13.13 8.48 24.64
CA HIS A 177 14.14 8.03 25.59
C HIS A 177 15.43 8.86 25.47
N ASP A 178 16.17 9.01 26.58
CA ASP A 178 17.34 9.91 26.63
C ASP A 178 18.58 9.39 25.89
N VAL A 179 18.73 8.07 25.80
CA VAL A 179 19.94 7.42 25.24
C VAL A 179 19.64 6.41 24.14
N ASP A 180 18.37 6.11 23.88
CA ASP A 180 18.02 5.08 22.92
C ASP A 180 17.90 5.68 21.53
N VAL A 181 18.83 5.29 20.66
CA VAL A 181 18.91 5.76 19.27
C VAL A 181 17.69 5.36 18.43
N ASN A 182 16.96 4.31 18.80
CA ASN A 182 15.72 3.91 18.13
C ASN A 182 14.49 4.63 18.68
N LEU A 183 14.65 5.39 19.77
CA LEU A 183 13.60 6.18 20.41
C LEU A 183 13.97 7.67 20.43
N ASN A 184 14.88 8.10 19.54
CA ASN A 184 15.19 9.51 19.34
C ASN A 184 14.03 10.23 18.61
N ALA A 185 14.04 11.56 18.62
CA ALA A 185 12.93 12.35 18.08
C ALA A 185 12.65 12.09 16.59
N HIS A 186 13.71 11.94 15.78
CA HIS A 186 13.60 11.63 14.35
C HIS A 186 12.88 10.30 14.08
N VAL A 187 13.30 9.23 14.76
CA VAL A 187 12.69 7.90 14.61
C VAL A 187 11.24 7.89 15.14
N ILE A 188 10.97 8.62 16.22
CA ILE A 188 9.59 8.76 16.72
C ILE A 188 8.72 9.51 15.71
N LEU A 189 9.20 10.61 15.10
CA LEU A 189 8.45 11.32 14.07
C LEU A 189 8.12 10.39 12.89
N GLU A 190 9.10 9.65 12.38
CA GLU A 190 8.90 8.73 11.26
C GLU A 190 7.90 7.61 11.60
N ASN A 191 8.00 7.03 12.79
CA ASN A 191 7.03 6.05 13.29
C ASN A 191 5.61 6.66 13.40
N LEU A 192 5.47 7.89 13.87
CA LEU A 192 4.18 8.56 13.98
C LEU A 192 3.58 8.90 12.60
N VAL A 193 4.41 9.29 11.63
CA VAL A 193 3.97 9.53 10.23
C VAL A 193 3.44 8.24 9.60
N SER A 194 4.15 7.12 9.79
CA SER A 194 3.69 5.80 9.32
C SER A 194 2.40 5.37 10.00
N LYS A 195 2.32 5.50 11.34
CA LYS A 195 1.09 5.21 12.09
C LYS A 195 -0.08 6.09 11.62
N ALA A 196 0.11 7.41 11.52
CA ALA A 196 -0.94 8.37 11.16
C ALA A 196 -1.51 8.09 9.77
N SER A 197 -0.64 7.89 8.77
CA SER A 197 -1.07 7.58 7.40
C SER A 197 -1.73 6.20 7.30
N GLY A 198 -1.26 5.21 8.06
CA GLY A 198 -1.91 3.89 8.17
C GLY A 198 -3.29 3.95 8.85
N VAL A 199 -3.46 4.76 9.90
CA VAL A 199 -4.76 5.02 10.55
C VAL A 199 -5.72 5.69 9.58
N LEU A 200 -5.26 6.66 8.81
CA LEU A 200 -6.09 7.31 7.79
C LEU A 200 -6.60 6.30 6.76
N ALA A 201 -5.73 5.42 6.26
CA ALA A 201 -6.12 4.35 5.35
C ALA A 201 -7.12 3.38 6.01
N ALA A 202 -6.91 3.02 7.28
CA ALA A 202 -7.81 2.15 8.04
C ALA A 202 -9.21 2.78 8.24
N TRP A 203 -9.31 4.08 8.51
CA TRP A 203 -10.61 4.75 8.59
C TRP A 203 -11.33 4.78 7.24
N HIS A 204 -10.63 5.12 6.16
CA HIS A 204 -11.24 5.16 4.82
C HIS A 204 -11.73 3.78 4.35
N ILE A 205 -11.04 2.68 4.66
CA ILE A 205 -11.54 1.36 4.24
C ILE A 205 -12.84 0.99 4.95
N ILE A 206 -12.98 1.34 6.24
CA ILE A 206 -14.20 1.11 7.03
C ILE A 206 -15.35 1.96 6.47
N ASP A 207 -15.11 3.26 6.26
CA ASP A 207 -16.11 4.20 5.75
C ASP A 207 -16.59 3.86 4.33
N LYS A 208 -15.65 3.59 3.42
CA LYS A 208 -15.96 3.46 1.99
C LYS A 208 -16.48 2.07 1.59
N ASN A 209 -16.42 1.05 2.46
CA ASN A 209 -16.69 -0.35 2.06
C ASN A 209 -17.79 -1.10 2.84
N ASP A 210 -18.65 -0.44 3.63
CA ASP A 210 -19.68 -1.11 4.46
C ASP A 210 -19.09 -2.24 5.32
N ILE A 211 -17.94 -1.97 5.93
CA ILE A 211 -17.23 -2.89 6.81
C ILE A 211 -17.34 -2.34 8.23
N LYS A 212 -17.83 -3.14 9.16
CA LYS A 212 -17.85 -2.74 10.57
C LYS A 212 -16.49 -2.97 11.20
N ALA A 213 -16.03 -2.01 12.00
CA ALA A 213 -14.73 -2.07 12.68
C ALA A 213 -14.60 -3.32 13.57
N GLU A 214 -15.69 -3.72 14.23
CA GLU A 214 -15.74 -4.87 15.14
C GLU A 214 -15.65 -6.22 14.42
N GLU A 215 -15.85 -6.25 13.10
CA GLU A 215 -15.76 -7.48 12.32
C GLU A 215 -14.33 -7.82 11.92
N ILE A 216 -13.37 -6.91 12.11
CA ILE A 216 -11.95 -7.15 11.85
C ILE A 216 -11.34 -7.85 13.07
N GLU A 217 -10.81 -9.05 12.88
CA GLU A 217 -10.27 -9.89 13.96
C GLU A 217 -8.74 -9.91 13.98
N TYR A 218 -8.10 -9.53 12.86
CA TYR A 218 -6.65 -9.45 12.76
C TYR A 218 -6.20 -8.34 11.82
N VAL A 219 -5.09 -7.68 12.17
CA VAL A 219 -4.43 -6.69 11.32
C VAL A 219 -3.03 -7.15 10.98
N ILE A 220 -2.68 -7.09 9.70
CA ILE A 220 -1.31 -7.25 9.22
C ILE A 220 -0.84 -5.91 8.68
N GLU A 221 0.16 -5.32 9.32
CA GLU A 221 0.77 -4.08 8.84
C GLU A 221 2.01 -4.40 8.00
N CYS A 222 2.21 -3.70 6.88
CA CYS A 222 3.22 -4.10 5.89
C CYS A 222 4.10 -2.97 5.32
N SER A 223 4.31 -1.88 6.07
CA SER A 223 5.26 -0.82 5.69
C SER A 223 6.73 -1.28 5.81
N GLU A 224 7.65 -0.38 5.50
CA GLU A 224 9.09 -0.61 5.67
C GLU A 224 9.59 -0.25 7.07
N GLU A 225 8.72 0.29 7.94
CA GLU A 225 9.12 0.86 9.22
C GLU A 225 9.24 -0.19 10.33
N ALA A 226 10.20 -0.06 11.23
CA ALA A 226 10.37 -1.00 12.33
C ALA A 226 10.43 -0.25 13.65
N CYS A 227 9.33 -0.27 14.42
CA CYS A 227 9.29 0.37 15.72
C CYS A 227 9.77 -0.58 16.83
N GLY A 228 10.40 -0.03 17.85
CA GLY A 228 10.97 -0.77 18.98
C GLY A 228 12.18 -0.07 19.56
N ASP A 229 12.56 -0.46 20.77
CA ASP A 229 13.72 0.07 21.47
C ASP A 229 15.03 -0.59 21.00
N MET A 230 16.16 -0.25 21.61
CA MET A 230 17.46 -0.86 21.29
C MET A 230 17.54 -2.35 21.60
N ASN A 231 16.69 -2.87 22.50
CA ASN A 231 16.66 -4.28 22.90
C ASN A 231 15.80 -5.13 21.96
N GLN A 232 14.74 -4.54 21.38
CA GLN A 232 13.70 -5.23 20.61
C GLN A 232 13.37 -4.44 19.32
N ARG A 233 14.37 -4.26 18.45
CA ARG A 233 14.19 -3.58 17.16
C ARG A 233 13.16 -4.30 16.30
N GLY A 234 12.08 -3.61 15.91
CA GLY A 234 10.96 -4.22 15.19
C GLY A 234 10.07 -5.13 16.03
N GLY A 235 10.24 -5.13 17.36
CA GLY A 235 9.35 -5.82 18.30
C GLY A 235 8.12 -5.00 18.70
N GLY A 236 8.13 -3.69 18.40
CA GLY A 236 6.93 -2.86 18.42
C GLY A 236 5.99 -3.24 17.28
N ASN A 237 4.68 -3.04 17.48
CA ASN A 237 3.65 -3.58 16.61
C ASN A 237 2.79 -2.45 16.03
N PHE A 238 3.08 -2.06 14.79
CA PHE A 238 2.31 -1.02 14.09
C PHE A 238 0.89 -1.48 13.82
N ALA A 239 0.67 -2.75 13.47
CA ALA A 239 -0.66 -3.30 13.22
C ALA A 239 -1.60 -3.04 14.40
N LYS A 240 -1.15 -3.32 15.63
CA LYS A 240 -1.93 -3.05 16.85
C LYS A 240 -2.06 -1.57 17.15
N ALA A 241 -1.00 -0.79 16.97
CA ALA A 241 -1.05 0.66 17.19
C ALA A 241 -2.05 1.35 16.25
N ILE A 242 -2.12 0.92 14.99
CA ILE A 242 -3.09 1.39 14.01
C ILE A 242 -4.49 0.88 14.37
N ALA A 243 -4.65 -0.41 14.67
CA ALA A 243 -5.93 -1.02 15.02
C ALA A 243 -6.60 -0.35 16.23
N GLU A 244 -5.82 -0.03 17.26
CA GLU A 244 -6.27 0.71 18.45
C GLU A 244 -6.89 2.05 18.08
N MET A 245 -6.17 2.85 17.29
CA MET A 245 -6.64 4.18 16.89
C MET A 245 -7.78 4.11 15.87
N ALA A 246 -7.81 3.08 15.02
CA ALA A 246 -8.87 2.83 14.07
C ALA A 246 -10.16 2.28 14.71
N GLY A 247 -10.15 1.96 16.02
CA GLY A 247 -11.30 1.42 16.74
C GLY A 247 -11.60 -0.05 16.42
N LEU A 248 -10.63 -0.81 15.93
CA LEU A 248 -10.76 -2.23 15.58
C LEU A 248 -10.67 -3.09 16.85
N THR A 249 -11.64 -2.93 17.75
CA THR A 249 -11.59 -3.41 19.15
C THR A 249 -11.44 -4.92 19.30
N ASN A 250 -11.86 -5.72 18.32
CA ASN A 250 -11.73 -7.17 18.32
C ASN A 250 -10.43 -7.67 17.66
N ALA A 251 -9.61 -6.77 17.10
CA ALA A 251 -8.46 -7.17 16.33
C ALA A 251 -7.23 -7.47 17.21
N SER A 252 -6.56 -8.59 16.93
CA SER A 252 -5.13 -8.72 17.20
C SER A 252 -4.32 -8.23 15.99
N GLY A 253 -3.00 -8.36 16.00
CA GLY A 253 -2.21 -8.01 14.83
C GLY A 253 -0.72 -8.25 14.95
N SER A 254 -0.05 -8.21 13.80
CA SER A 254 1.40 -8.34 13.67
C SER A 254 1.89 -7.67 12.40
N ASP A 255 3.17 -7.29 12.38
CA ASP A 255 3.78 -6.65 11.23
C ASP A 255 4.43 -7.69 10.28
N THR A 256 4.43 -7.40 8.99
CA THR A 256 5.11 -8.20 7.94
C THR A 256 6.10 -7.30 7.20
N ARG A 257 7.38 -7.65 7.25
CA ARG A 257 8.46 -6.91 6.58
C ARG A 257 9.04 -7.71 5.42
N GLY A 258 9.25 -7.03 4.31
CA GLY A 258 9.77 -7.61 3.07
C GLY A 258 10.17 -6.54 2.04
N PHE A 259 10.51 -5.34 2.52
CA PHE A 259 10.69 -4.16 1.68
C PHE A 259 9.47 -3.96 0.75
N CYS A 260 9.69 -3.59 -0.51
CA CYS A 260 8.61 -3.49 -1.49
C CYS A 260 7.82 -4.79 -1.71
N ALA A 261 8.31 -5.98 -1.35
CA ALA A 261 7.53 -7.22 -1.47
C ALA A 261 6.50 -7.42 -0.33
N ALA A 262 6.60 -6.64 0.75
CA ALA A 262 5.78 -6.80 1.96
C ALA A 262 4.26 -6.84 1.70
N PRO A 263 3.66 -6.00 0.83
CA PRO A 263 2.23 -6.05 0.56
C PRO A 263 1.76 -7.41 0.00
N ALA A 264 2.50 -7.97 -0.97
CA ALA A 264 2.17 -9.28 -1.54
C ALA A 264 2.26 -10.39 -0.48
N HIS A 265 3.30 -10.36 0.37
CA HIS A 265 3.40 -11.28 1.51
C HIS A 265 2.21 -11.13 2.48
N ALA A 266 1.88 -9.90 2.88
CA ALA A 266 0.80 -9.64 3.82
C ALA A 266 -0.56 -10.10 3.28
N ILE A 267 -0.84 -9.89 1.99
CA ILE A 267 -2.05 -10.40 1.31
C ILE A 267 -2.09 -11.92 1.33
N ILE A 268 -0.99 -12.60 1.00
CA ILE A 268 -0.91 -14.07 1.02
C ILE A 268 -1.11 -14.61 2.44
N LEU A 269 -0.52 -13.98 3.45
CA LEU A 269 -0.67 -14.35 4.85
C LEU A 269 -2.11 -14.17 5.33
N ALA A 270 -2.72 -13.00 5.09
CA ALA A 270 -4.10 -12.73 5.41
C ALA A 270 -5.06 -13.72 4.71
N ALA A 271 -4.86 -13.96 3.41
CA ALA A 271 -5.63 -14.92 2.65
C ALA A 271 -5.52 -16.35 3.22
N SER A 272 -4.33 -16.74 3.66
CA SER A 272 -4.07 -18.05 4.26
C SER A 272 -4.70 -18.18 5.64
N LEU A 273 -4.64 -17.13 6.48
CA LEU A 273 -5.28 -17.09 7.80
C LEU A 273 -6.80 -17.22 7.70
N VAL A 274 -7.39 -16.52 6.72
CA VAL A 274 -8.82 -16.59 6.46
C VAL A 274 -9.22 -17.96 5.91
N GLN A 275 -8.49 -18.46 4.91
CA GLN A 275 -8.77 -19.76 4.32
C GLN A 275 -8.64 -20.91 5.34
N ALA A 276 -7.73 -20.79 6.30
CA ALA A 276 -7.56 -21.76 7.39
C ALA A 276 -8.69 -21.71 8.45
N GLY A 277 -9.54 -20.67 8.43
CA GLY A 277 -10.58 -20.45 9.44
C GLY A 277 -10.05 -19.91 10.76
N THR A 278 -8.80 -19.42 10.81
CA THR A 278 -8.23 -18.79 12.01
C THR A 278 -8.92 -17.47 12.32
N PHE A 279 -9.21 -16.69 11.27
CA PHE A 279 -9.94 -15.42 11.33
C PHE A 279 -10.91 -15.35 10.16
N LYS A 280 -12.01 -14.64 10.30
CA LYS A 280 -13.02 -14.41 9.26
C LYS A 280 -12.73 -13.18 8.42
N LYS A 281 -12.18 -12.13 9.04
CA LYS A 281 -11.71 -10.93 8.32
C LYS A 281 -10.38 -10.46 8.87
N VAL A 282 -9.44 -10.27 7.95
CA VAL A 282 -8.10 -9.76 8.21
C VAL A 282 -7.92 -8.48 7.41
N MET A 283 -7.51 -7.40 8.08
CA MET A 283 -7.11 -6.17 7.41
C MET A 283 -5.61 -6.20 7.15
N VAL A 284 -5.20 -6.00 5.90
CA VAL A 284 -3.83 -5.62 5.56
C VAL A 284 -3.80 -4.10 5.48
N VAL A 285 -2.86 -3.45 6.16
CA VAL A 285 -2.76 -1.98 6.21
C VAL A 285 -1.31 -1.51 6.09
N SER A 286 -1.11 -0.32 5.53
CA SER A 286 0.21 0.28 5.44
C SER A 286 0.14 1.79 5.42
N GLY A 287 1.06 2.43 6.15
CA GLY A 287 1.37 3.85 6.04
C GLY A 287 2.69 4.10 5.32
N GLY A 288 2.98 5.36 5.04
CA GLY A 288 4.21 5.79 4.38
C GLY A 288 5.25 6.32 5.36
N SER A 289 6.38 6.80 4.83
CA SER A 289 7.53 7.20 5.61
C SER A 289 8.10 8.53 5.15
N THR A 290 8.62 9.31 6.10
CA THR A 290 9.34 10.57 5.82
C THR A 290 10.61 10.32 5.02
N ALA A 291 11.30 9.20 5.26
CA ALA A 291 12.55 8.86 4.58
C ALA A 291 12.47 8.88 3.05
N LYS A 292 11.30 8.59 2.48
CA LYS A 292 11.08 8.51 1.03
C LYS A 292 10.70 9.86 0.39
N LEU A 293 10.38 10.87 1.20
CA LEU A 293 10.02 12.19 0.68
C LEU A 293 11.24 12.85 0.02
N GLY A 294 11.05 13.32 -1.22
CA GLY A 294 12.09 13.93 -2.04
C GLY A 294 13.31 13.04 -2.31
N MET A 295 13.15 11.71 -2.29
CA MET A 295 14.26 10.76 -2.45
C MET A 295 15.07 11.02 -3.74
N ASN A 296 14.41 11.28 -4.87
CA ASN A 296 15.02 11.65 -6.15
C ASN A 296 15.09 13.17 -6.38
N GLY A 297 14.93 13.98 -5.33
CA GLY A 297 14.77 15.43 -5.46
C GLY A 297 15.94 16.14 -6.12
N LYS A 298 17.17 15.63 -5.96
CA LYS A 298 18.36 16.16 -6.66
C LYS A 298 18.22 16.12 -8.18
N ASP A 299 17.68 15.03 -8.72
CA ASP A 299 17.48 14.86 -10.15
C ASP A 299 16.31 15.70 -10.67
N HIS A 300 15.23 15.86 -9.89
CA HIS A 300 14.12 16.75 -10.23
C HIS A 300 14.58 18.21 -10.29
N VAL A 301 15.27 18.71 -9.26
CA VAL A 301 15.80 20.08 -9.22
C VAL A 301 16.78 20.33 -10.37
N LYS A 302 17.69 19.39 -10.65
CA LYS A 302 18.64 19.51 -11.78
C LYS A 302 17.94 19.64 -13.13
N LYS A 303 16.73 19.09 -13.26
CA LYS A 303 15.92 19.10 -14.48
C LYS A 303 14.84 20.18 -14.49
N ASP A 304 14.89 21.10 -13.52
CA ASP A 304 13.89 22.16 -13.35
C ASP A 304 12.45 21.65 -13.18
N MET A 305 12.31 20.50 -12.49
CA MET A 305 11.04 19.84 -12.24
C MET A 305 10.58 20.08 -10.80
N PRO A 306 9.26 20.06 -10.52
CA PRO A 306 8.78 19.97 -9.14
C PRO A 306 9.22 18.65 -8.49
N ILE A 307 9.37 18.65 -7.18
CA ILE A 307 9.54 17.42 -6.39
C ILE A 307 8.19 16.71 -6.36
N LEU A 308 8.13 15.52 -6.96
CA LEU A 308 6.90 14.72 -7.04
C LEU A 308 6.80 13.64 -5.95
N GLU A 309 7.85 13.50 -5.15
CA GLU A 309 7.91 12.62 -3.98
C GLU A 309 7.55 13.42 -2.74
N ASP A 310 6.44 14.13 -2.83
CA ASP A 310 5.95 15.11 -1.86
C ASP A 310 4.69 14.63 -1.16
N VAL A 311 4.34 13.36 -1.35
CA VAL A 311 3.21 12.69 -0.73
C VAL A 311 3.65 11.48 0.08
N VAL A 312 3.09 11.35 1.28
CA VAL A 312 3.08 10.10 2.07
C VAL A 312 1.85 9.31 1.63
N GLY A 313 2.05 8.06 1.21
CA GLY A 313 0.98 7.19 0.73
C GLY A 313 0.60 6.15 1.78
N GLY A 314 -0.67 5.74 1.76
CA GLY A 314 -1.16 4.65 2.60
C GLY A 314 -2.23 3.83 1.88
N PHE A 315 -2.40 2.58 2.29
CA PHE A 315 -3.48 1.73 1.78
C PHE A 315 -3.98 0.77 2.84
N ALA A 316 -5.21 0.30 2.67
CA ALA A 316 -5.73 -0.85 3.39
C ALA A 316 -6.50 -1.78 2.46
N ILE A 317 -6.54 -3.06 2.81
CA ILE A 317 -7.25 -4.12 2.10
C ILE A 317 -7.89 -5.03 3.14
N VAL A 318 -9.20 -5.29 3.04
CA VAL A 318 -9.86 -6.27 3.91
C VAL A 318 -10.04 -7.56 3.13
N ILE A 319 -9.46 -8.64 3.67
CA ILE A 319 -9.57 -9.98 3.15
C ILE A 319 -10.52 -10.76 4.06
N GLY A 320 -11.54 -11.37 3.48
CA GLY A 320 -12.60 -12.05 4.23
C GLY A 320 -12.95 -13.43 3.68
N GLU A 321 -13.80 -14.14 4.42
CA GLU A 321 -14.38 -15.40 3.95
C GLU A 321 -15.09 -15.23 2.61
N ASN A 322 -15.09 -16.28 1.81
CA ASN A 322 -15.77 -16.29 0.52
C ASN A 322 -17.26 -15.99 0.68
N ASP A 323 -17.71 -14.90 0.06
CA ASP A 323 -19.10 -14.48 0.03
C ASP A 323 -19.81 -14.82 -1.29
N GLY A 324 -19.11 -15.47 -2.22
CA GLY A 324 -19.60 -15.81 -3.54
C GLY A 324 -19.72 -14.64 -4.53
N VAL A 325 -19.26 -13.43 -4.14
CA VAL A 325 -19.40 -12.20 -4.94
C VAL A 325 -18.04 -11.55 -5.19
N ASN A 326 -17.30 -11.26 -4.12
CA ASN A 326 -16.02 -10.55 -4.20
C ASN A 326 -14.93 -11.47 -4.76
N PRO A 327 -13.96 -10.93 -5.51
CA PRO A 327 -12.96 -11.74 -6.19
C PRO A 327 -12.12 -12.55 -5.20
N VAL A 328 -11.81 -13.78 -5.59
CA VAL A 328 -11.06 -14.73 -4.77
C VAL A 328 -9.55 -14.55 -4.94
N LEU A 329 -8.81 -14.79 -3.86
CA LEU A 329 -7.35 -14.87 -3.85
C LEU A 329 -6.93 -16.34 -4.00
N ARG A 330 -6.27 -16.67 -5.11
CA ARG A 330 -5.86 -18.03 -5.46
C ARG A 330 -4.57 -18.42 -4.75
N ASN A 331 -4.66 -18.83 -3.48
CA ASN A 331 -3.50 -19.29 -2.69
C ASN A 331 -2.73 -20.45 -3.35
N ASP A 332 -3.38 -21.26 -4.18
CA ASP A 332 -2.76 -22.31 -4.99
C ASP A 332 -1.88 -21.76 -6.14
N LEU A 333 -2.10 -20.51 -6.55
CA LEU A 333 -1.37 -19.78 -7.59
C LEU A 333 -0.43 -18.71 -7.02
N VAL A 334 0.14 -18.97 -5.85
CA VAL A 334 1.16 -18.11 -5.25
C VAL A 334 2.54 -18.32 -5.90
N GLY A 335 3.12 -17.26 -6.45
CA GLY A 335 4.52 -17.25 -6.87
C GLY A 335 5.45 -16.94 -5.70
N ARG A 336 6.64 -17.52 -5.71
CA ARG A 336 7.61 -17.38 -4.61
C ARG A 336 9.00 -17.20 -5.15
N HIS A 337 9.66 -16.12 -4.76
CA HIS A 337 11.10 -16.00 -4.92
C HIS A 337 11.78 -16.79 -3.81
N THR A 338 12.36 -17.92 -4.16
CA THR A 338 13.06 -18.78 -3.18
C THR A 338 14.53 -18.38 -3.10
N VAL A 339 15.19 -18.73 -1.98
CA VAL A 339 16.65 -18.55 -1.80
C VAL A 339 17.44 -19.13 -2.98
N GLY A 340 16.98 -20.24 -3.58
CA GLY A 340 17.62 -20.89 -4.72
C GLY A 340 17.25 -20.31 -6.10
N THR A 341 16.34 -19.34 -6.20
CA THR A 341 15.92 -18.76 -7.49
C THR A 341 17.04 -17.97 -8.16
N GLY A 342 17.94 -17.38 -7.37
CA GLY A 342 18.93 -16.43 -7.86
C GLY A 342 18.32 -15.05 -8.17
N SER A 343 19.14 -14.14 -8.70
CA SER A 343 18.79 -12.72 -8.87
C SER A 343 18.62 -12.28 -10.33
N SER A 344 18.73 -13.20 -11.31
CA SER A 344 18.54 -12.81 -12.72
C SER A 344 17.08 -12.42 -12.98
N PRO A 345 16.82 -11.35 -13.75
CA PRO A 345 15.45 -10.92 -14.05
C PRO A 345 14.56 -12.04 -14.60
N GLN A 346 15.10 -12.90 -15.46
CA GLN A 346 14.35 -14.03 -16.02
C GLN A 346 13.97 -15.06 -14.96
N ALA A 347 14.87 -15.39 -14.02
CA ALA A 347 14.57 -16.35 -12.97
C ALA A 347 13.52 -15.81 -11.99
N VAL A 348 13.62 -14.53 -11.64
CA VAL A 348 12.65 -13.84 -10.79
C VAL A 348 11.26 -13.83 -11.44
N VAL A 349 11.13 -13.41 -12.70
CA VAL A 349 9.83 -13.41 -13.37
C VAL A 349 9.33 -14.84 -13.61
N THR A 350 10.21 -15.81 -13.85
CA THR A 350 9.80 -17.22 -13.95
C THR A 350 9.18 -17.72 -12.64
N SER A 351 9.80 -17.43 -11.49
CA SER A 351 9.33 -17.91 -10.19
C SER A 351 8.09 -17.19 -9.69
N LEU A 352 7.97 -15.90 -9.99
CA LEU A 352 6.85 -15.07 -9.56
C LEU A 352 5.68 -15.12 -10.53
N VAL A 353 5.89 -15.27 -11.83
CA VAL A 353 4.80 -15.18 -12.82
C VAL A 353 4.47 -16.54 -13.39
N THR A 354 5.38 -17.19 -14.10
CA THR A 354 4.98 -18.38 -14.86
C THR A 354 4.87 -19.65 -14.03
N ALA A 355 5.74 -19.85 -13.04
CA ALA A 355 5.70 -21.04 -12.19
C ALA A 355 4.36 -21.21 -11.42
N PRO A 356 3.69 -20.17 -10.91
CA PRO A 356 2.34 -20.31 -10.40
C PRO A 356 1.29 -20.57 -11.49
N LEU A 357 1.40 -19.97 -12.66
CA LEU A 357 0.45 -20.19 -13.76
C LEU A 357 0.50 -21.63 -14.29
N ASP A 358 1.70 -22.21 -14.37
CA ASP A 358 1.93 -23.61 -14.78
C ASP A 358 1.13 -24.60 -13.93
N ARG A 359 0.97 -24.33 -12.63
CA ARG A 359 0.21 -25.22 -11.73
C ARG A 359 -1.28 -25.28 -12.05
N ALA A 360 -1.82 -24.28 -12.74
CA ALA A 360 -3.18 -24.26 -13.24
C ALA A 360 -3.29 -24.46 -14.77
N GLY A 361 -2.18 -24.73 -15.46
CA GLY A 361 -2.16 -24.82 -16.92
C GLY A 361 -2.50 -23.50 -17.62
N LEU A 362 -2.26 -22.36 -16.95
CA LEU A 362 -2.50 -21.03 -17.49
C LEU A 362 -1.23 -20.51 -18.20
N LYS A 363 -1.45 -19.70 -19.22
CA LYS A 363 -0.43 -18.94 -19.95
C LYS A 363 -0.35 -17.51 -19.41
N VAL A 364 0.72 -16.80 -19.75
CA VAL A 364 0.82 -15.37 -19.43
C VAL A 364 -0.27 -14.52 -20.12
N THR A 365 -0.84 -15.02 -21.22
CA THR A 365 -1.96 -14.37 -21.92
C THR A 365 -3.34 -14.62 -21.29
N ASP A 366 -3.44 -15.54 -20.31
CA ASP A 366 -4.70 -15.84 -19.60
C ASP A 366 -4.94 -14.94 -18.38
N ILE A 367 -3.95 -14.11 -18.01
CA ILE A 367 -4.07 -13.06 -17.00
C ILE A 367 -4.45 -11.78 -17.69
N ASP A 368 -5.59 -11.19 -17.36
CA ASP A 368 -6.05 -9.98 -18.04
C ASP A 368 -5.17 -8.76 -17.71
N LYS A 369 -4.74 -8.64 -16.44
CA LYS A 369 -3.94 -7.50 -15.97
C LYS A 369 -2.84 -7.93 -14.99
N TYR A 370 -1.66 -7.33 -15.16
CA TYR A 370 -0.54 -7.51 -14.24
C TYR A 370 -0.32 -6.24 -13.41
N SER A 371 -0.50 -6.34 -12.09
CA SER A 371 -0.08 -5.30 -11.17
C SER A 371 1.31 -5.63 -10.64
N VAL A 372 2.29 -4.90 -11.15
CA VAL A 372 3.72 -5.05 -10.86
C VAL A 372 4.16 -3.89 -9.97
N GLU A 373 5.42 -3.49 -10.04
CA GLU A 373 5.90 -2.23 -9.45
C GLU A 373 5.30 -1.03 -10.22
N MET A 374 4.15 -0.53 -9.76
CA MET A 374 3.33 0.54 -10.37
C MET A 374 3.89 1.95 -10.12
N GLN A 375 5.21 2.09 -10.05
CA GLN A 375 5.88 3.36 -9.80
C GLN A 375 5.56 4.38 -10.90
N ASN A 376 5.25 5.60 -10.49
CA ASN A 376 4.94 6.70 -11.39
C ASN A 376 6.14 7.09 -12.28
N PRO A 377 6.03 6.96 -13.63
CA PRO A 377 7.10 7.31 -14.56
C PRO A 377 7.55 8.77 -14.52
N ASP A 378 6.69 9.72 -14.14
CA ASP A 378 7.08 11.12 -13.95
C ASP A 378 8.15 11.27 -12.87
N VAL A 379 8.17 10.36 -11.89
CA VAL A 379 9.15 10.35 -10.80
C VAL A 379 10.42 9.62 -11.22
N THR A 380 10.27 8.44 -11.82
CA THR A 380 11.38 7.49 -12.04
C THR A 380 12.18 7.77 -13.32
N LYS A 381 11.56 8.26 -14.40
CA LYS A 381 12.27 8.60 -15.65
C LYS A 381 13.30 9.72 -15.42
N PRO A 382 12.97 10.82 -14.72
CA PRO A 382 13.95 11.85 -14.39
C PRO A 382 15.12 11.33 -13.53
N ALA A 383 14.88 10.39 -12.62
CA ALA A 383 15.92 9.79 -11.78
C ALA A 383 16.79 8.74 -12.53
N GLY A 384 16.49 8.46 -13.80
CA GLY A 384 17.23 7.48 -14.60
C GLY A 384 16.82 6.02 -14.38
N ALA A 385 15.82 5.75 -13.55
CA ALA A 385 15.24 4.42 -13.37
C ALA A 385 14.33 3.99 -14.54
N GLY A 386 13.90 4.94 -15.37
CA GLY A 386 13.07 4.68 -16.55
C GLY A 386 11.62 4.36 -16.20
N ASP A 387 10.94 3.64 -17.10
CA ASP A 387 9.54 3.22 -16.93
C ASP A 387 9.47 1.81 -16.31
N VAL A 388 9.35 1.76 -14.99
CA VAL A 388 9.44 0.52 -14.22
C VAL A 388 8.29 -0.46 -14.51
N PRO A 389 7.01 -0.04 -14.59
CA PRO A 389 5.93 -0.93 -15.01
C PRO A 389 6.16 -1.50 -16.42
N THR A 390 6.47 -0.65 -17.40
CA THR A 390 6.69 -1.08 -18.79
C THR A 390 7.84 -2.06 -18.91
N ALA A 391 8.93 -1.86 -18.17
CA ALA A 391 10.06 -2.79 -18.14
C ALA A 391 9.66 -4.18 -17.61
N ASN A 392 8.80 -4.25 -16.60
CA ASN A 392 8.28 -5.50 -16.07
C ASN A 392 7.37 -6.22 -17.09
N TYR A 393 6.47 -5.49 -17.77
CA TYR A 393 5.60 -6.09 -18.80
C TYR A 393 6.40 -6.65 -19.98
N LYS A 394 7.45 -5.94 -20.42
CA LYS A 394 8.39 -6.43 -21.44
C LYS A 394 9.05 -7.76 -21.02
N MET A 395 9.42 -7.90 -19.75
CA MET A 395 10.02 -9.14 -19.24
C MET A 395 9.02 -10.30 -19.21
N ILE A 396 7.77 -10.04 -18.79
CA ILE A 396 6.70 -11.06 -18.81
C ILE A 396 6.42 -11.51 -20.24
N ALA A 397 6.26 -10.56 -21.18
CA ALA A 397 6.03 -10.85 -22.60
C ALA A 397 7.20 -11.65 -23.20
N ALA A 398 8.44 -11.26 -22.90
CA ALA A 398 9.64 -11.96 -23.39
C ALA A 398 9.71 -13.42 -22.89
N ILE A 399 9.27 -13.68 -21.67
CA ILE A 399 9.16 -15.06 -21.16
C ILE A 399 8.04 -15.82 -21.87
N GLY A 400 6.89 -15.19 -22.13
CA GLY A 400 5.82 -15.77 -22.96
C GLY A 400 6.30 -16.17 -24.35
N VAL A 401 7.10 -15.32 -25.01
CA VAL A 401 7.73 -15.62 -26.31
C VAL A 401 8.67 -16.82 -26.21
N ARG A 402 9.53 -16.85 -25.20
CA ARG A 402 10.45 -17.97 -24.98
C ARG A 402 9.71 -19.30 -24.74
N ARG A 403 8.51 -19.24 -24.17
CA ARG A 403 7.65 -20.40 -23.89
C ARG A 403 6.76 -20.80 -25.06
N GLY A 404 6.76 -20.04 -26.17
CA GLY A 404 5.88 -20.28 -27.31
C GLY A 404 4.41 -19.93 -27.03
N GLU A 405 4.14 -19.07 -26.04
CA GLU A 405 2.81 -18.58 -25.70
C GLU A 405 2.45 -17.28 -26.43
N LEU A 406 3.46 -16.55 -26.88
CA LEU A 406 3.37 -15.34 -27.70
C LEU A 406 4.36 -15.40 -28.85
N GLU A 407 4.07 -14.71 -29.95
CA GLU A 407 5.07 -14.40 -30.96
C GLU A 407 5.85 -13.15 -30.57
N ARG A 408 7.09 -13.03 -31.06
CA ARG A 408 7.95 -11.86 -30.78
C ARG A 408 7.32 -10.54 -31.23
N THR A 409 6.50 -10.58 -32.28
CA THR A 409 5.75 -9.43 -32.82
C THR A 409 4.60 -8.97 -31.92
N ASP A 410 4.17 -9.80 -30.97
CA ASP A 410 3.01 -9.55 -30.11
C ASP A 410 3.39 -8.90 -28.76
N ILE A 411 4.66 -8.54 -28.56
CA ILE A 411 5.13 -7.97 -27.29
C ILE A 411 4.44 -6.63 -27.01
N ASP A 412 4.33 -5.75 -28.01
CA ASP A 412 3.75 -4.42 -27.80
C ASP A 412 2.24 -4.49 -27.55
N SER A 413 1.53 -5.36 -28.28
CA SER A 413 0.09 -5.59 -28.05
C SER A 413 -0.16 -6.27 -26.71
N PHE A 414 0.76 -7.12 -26.24
CA PHE A 414 0.69 -7.67 -24.88
C PHE A 414 0.79 -6.57 -23.82
N ILE A 415 1.74 -5.65 -23.95
CA ILE A 415 1.91 -4.54 -23.00
C ILE A 415 0.68 -3.63 -23.02
N GLU A 416 0.14 -3.35 -24.19
CA GLU A 416 -1.06 -2.53 -24.34
C GLU A 416 -2.27 -3.15 -23.62
N LYS A 417 -2.50 -4.45 -23.84
CA LYS A 417 -3.65 -5.19 -23.32
C LYS A 417 -3.51 -5.52 -21.84
N HIS A 418 -2.38 -6.09 -21.44
CA HIS A 418 -2.16 -6.69 -20.12
C HIS A 418 -1.42 -5.78 -19.13
N GLY A 419 -0.76 -4.73 -19.63
CA GLY A 419 -0.08 -3.73 -18.83
C GLY A 419 -0.90 -2.47 -18.57
N MET A 420 -0.40 -1.65 -17.65
CA MET A 420 -0.97 -0.36 -17.23
C MET A 420 0.15 0.65 -17.00
N GLU A 421 -0.15 1.94 -17.14
CA GLU A 421 0.79 2.98 -16.70
C GLU A 421 1.00 2.90 -15.18
N GLY A 422 2.16 3.33 -14.69
CA GLY A 422 2.39 3.49 -13.25
C GLY A 422 1.85 4.83 -12.76
N TRP A 423 1.26 4.86 -11.56
CA TRP A 423 0.70 6.08 -10.97
C TRP A 423 1.03 6.24 -9.49
N ALA A 424 1.46 5.17 -8.82
CA ALA A 424 1.62 5.17 -7.38
C ALA A 424 2.85 6.02 -6.98
N PRO A 425 2.75 6.74 -5.85
CA PRO A 425 3.86 7.55 -5.36
C PRO A 425 5.02 6.67 -4.90
N THR A 426 6.22 7.23 -4.90
CA THR A 426 7.42 6.53 -4.44
C THR A 426 7.48 6.50 -2.91
N GLN A 427 6.78 5.52 -2.33
CA GLN A 427 6.76 5.24 -0.89
C GLN A 427 7.17 3.78 -0.65
N GLY A 428 8.21 3.34 -1.35
CA GLY A 428 8.82 2.02 -1.22
C GLY A 428 7.85 0.87 -1.54
N HIS A 429 7.14 0.36 -0.53
CA HIS A 429 6.14 -0.69 -0.61
C HIS A 429 4.83 -0.29 -1.29
N ILE A 430 4.42 0.99 -1.20
CA ILE A 430 3.17 1.48 -1.79
C ILE A 430 2.98 1.14 -3.28
N PRO A 431 3.96 1.35 -4.19
CA PRO A 431 3.77 1.05 -5.62
C PRO A 431 3.72 -0.45 -5.95
N SER A 432 3.97 -1.35 -5.01
CA SER A 432 4.26 -2.77 -5.29
C SER A 432 3.01 -3.64 -5.36
N GLY A 433 2.36 -3.71 -6.54
CA GLY A 433 1.18 -4.53 -6.82
C GLY A 433 -0.12 -4.10 -6.12
N ALA A 434 -0.03 -3.58 -4.90
CA ALA A 434 -1.16 -3.14 -4.09
C ALA A 434 -2.05 -2.06 -4.75
N PRO A 435 -1.54 -1.08 -5.52
CA PRO A 435 -2.35 0.02 -6.02
C PRO A 435 -3.52 -0.39 -6.93
N TYR A 436 -3.42 -1.53 -7.61
CA TYR A 436 -4.45 -1.96 -8.57
C TYR A 436 -5.52 -2.87 -7.95
N ILE A 437 -5.37 -3.33 -6.72
CA ILE A 437 -6.28 -4.36 -6.14
C ILE A 437 -7.73 -3.86 -6.09
N GLY A 438 -7.97 -2.62 -5.66
CA GLY A 438 -9.31 -2.02 -5.62
C GLY A 438 -9.92 -1.89 -7.00
N PHE A 439 -9.14 -1.40 -7.98
CA PHE A 439 -9.56 -1.32 -9.38
C PHE A 439 -9.89 -2.69 -9.96
N ALA A 440 -9.01 -3.66 -9.79
CA ALA A 440 -9.21 -5.03 -10.26
C ALA A 440 -10.47 -5.65 -9.65
N ARG A 441 -10.75 -5.38 -8.37
CA ARG A 441 -11.99 -5.82 -7.72
C ARG A 441 -13.20 -5.22 -8.40
N ASP A 442 -13.22 -3.90 -8.58
CA ASP A 442 -14.34 -3.21 -9.22
C ASP A 442 -14.55 -3.68 -10.67
N GLU A 443 -13.47 -3.91 -11.42
CA GLU A 443 -13.53 -4.43 -12.78
C GLU A 443 -14.01 -5.88 -12.85
N MET A 444 -13.62 -6.74 -11.92
CA MET A 444 -14.14 -8.12 -11.84
C MET A 444 -15.62 -8.15 -11.47
N LEU A 445 -16.06 -7.28 -10.55
CA LEU A 445 -17.47 -7.12 -10.17
C LEU A 445 -18.32 -6.58 -11.33
N ALA A 446 -17.74 -5.66 -12.12
CA ALA A 446 -18.36 -5.18 -13.36
C ALA A 446 -18.30 -6.19 -14.52
N GLY A 447 -17.48 -7.24 -14.40
CA GLY A 447 -17.31 -8.27 -15.42
C GLY A 447 -16.36 -7.88 -16.58
N ASN A 448 -15.53 -6.86 -16.39
CA ASN A 448 -14.59 -6.36 -17.40
C ASN A 448 -13.33 -7.23 -17.50
N ILE A 449 -12.89 -7.82 -16.38
CA ILE A 449 -11.75 -8.74 -16.32
C ILE A 449 -12.09 -9.98 -15.51
N ASN A 450 -11.34 -11.06 -15.71
CA ASN A 450 -11.47 -12.32 -14.97
C ASN A 450 -10.30 -12.56 -14.02
N ARG A 451 -9.07 -12.16 -14.39
CA ARG A 451 -7.86 -12.43 -13.62
C ARG A 451 -6.91 -11.24 -13.58
N ALA A 452 -6.46 -10.91 -12.38
CA ALA A 452 -5.36 -9.99 -12.17
C ALA A 452 -4.26 -10.69 -11.38
N MET A 453 -3.01 -10.46 -11.75
CA MET A 453 -1.87 -10.99 -10.99
C MET A 453 -1.17 -9.86 -10.24
N ILE A 454 -1.10 -10.00 -8.91
CA ILE A 454 -0.45 -9.04 -8.02
C ILE A 454 0.96 -9.53 -7.75
N VAL A 455 1.97 -8.75 -8.11
CA VAL A 455 3.38 -9.13 -8.03
C VAL A 455 4.13 -8.10 -7.19
N GLY A 456 4.64 -8.54 -6.04
CA GLY A 456 5.53 -7.76 -5.19
C GLY A 456 6.97 -8.21 -5.33
N LYS A 457 7.90 -7.25 -5.42
CA LYS A 457 9.34 -7.51 -5.47
C LYS A 457 10.06 -6.48 -4.62
N GLY A 458 11.07 -6.89 -3.86
CA GLY A 458 11.85 -6.02 -2.99
C GLY A 458 13.35 -6.31 -3.00
N SER A 459 14.15 -5.27 -2.79
CA SER A 459 15.61 -5.35 -2.72
C SER A 459 16.08 -5.50 -1.27
N LEU A 460 16.40 -6.72 -0.82
CA LEU A 460 16.81 -6.96 0.58
C LEU A 460 18.26 -6.52 0.86
N PHE A 461 19.07 -6.30 -0.17
CA PHE A 461 20.49 -5.98 -0.02
C PHE A 461 20.78 -4.66 0.71
N LEU A 462 19.79 -3.77 0.79
CA LEU A 462 19.91 -2.52 1.55
C LEU A 462 20.13 -2.77 3.04
N GLY A 463 19.54 -3.83 3.60
CA GLY A 463 19.76 -4.24 4.97
C GLY A 463 21.16 -4.81 5.23
N ARG A 464 21.97 -5.04 4.18
CA ARG A 464 23.33 -5.63 4.25
C ARG A 464 23.41 -6.99 4.94
N MET A 465 22.30 -7.73 4.98
CA MET A 465 22.21 -9.08 5.54
C MET A 465 22.26 -10.18 4.46
N THR A 466 21.92 -9.84 3.21
CA THR A 466 21.88 -10.76 2.07
C THR A 466 22.05 -9.97 0.77
N ASN A 467 22.50 -10.59 -0.32
CA ASN A 467 22.52 -9.99 -1.66
C ASN A 467 21.28 -10.36 -2.49
N LEU A 468 20.30 -11.04 -1.88
CA LEU A 468 19.10 -11.50 -2.56
C LEU A 468 18.07 -10.38 -2.74
N PHE A 469 17.20 -10.59 -3.71
CA PHE A 469 15.90 -9.92 -3.76
C PHE A 469 14.88 -10.78 -3.00
N ASP A 470 13.77 -10.17 -2.62
CA ASP A 470 12.57 -10.87 -2.21
C ASP A 470 11.47 -10.69 -3.25
N GLY A 471 10.48 -11.57 -3.20
CA GLY A 471 9.30 -11.42 -4.03
C GLY A 471 8.26 -12.51 -3.81
N ALA A 472 7.01 -12.11 -3.95
CA ALA A 472 5.86 -12.99 -3.92
C ALA A 472 4.81 -12.47 -4.89
N SER A 473 3.93 -13.37 -5.32
CA SER A 473 2.80 -12.99 -6.14
C SER A 473 1.57 -13.83 -5.81
N ILE A 474 0.40 -13.32 -6.15
CA ILE A 474 -0.86 -14.04 -6.04
C ILE A 474 -1.78 -13.65 -7.18
N VAL A 475 -2.54 -14.63 -7.69
CA VAL A 475 -3.59 -14.38 -8.68
C VAL A 475 -4.89 -14.06 -7.93
N MET A 476 -5.47 -12.92 -8.26
CA MET A 476 -6.84 -12.58 -7.93
C MET A 476 -7.73 -12.98 -9.12
N GLU A 477 -8.84 -13.65 -8.83
CA GLU A 477 -9.74 -14.19 -9.86
C GLU A 477 -11.20 -13.86 -9.54
N LYS A 478 -11.99 -13.64 -10.59
CA LYS A 478 -13.43 -13.44 -10.47
C LYS A 478 -14.08 -14.60 -9.72
N ASN A 479 -14.93 -14.28 -8.76
CA ASN A 479 -15.61 -15.29 -7.96
C ASN A 479 -16.63 -16.08 -8.79
N THR A 480 -16.68 -17.39 -8.56
CA THR A 480 -17.62 -18.31 -9.22
C THR A 480 -18.80 -18.71 -8.32
N GLY A 481 -18.93 -18.11 -7.14
CA GLY A 481 -19.96 -18.36 -6.15
C GLY A 481 -19.44 -19.05 -4.90
N ILE A 482 -20.35 -19.27 -3.93
CA ILE A 482 -20.05 -20.06 -2.74
C ILE A 482 -19.96 -21.52 -3.17
N LEU A 483 -18.77 -22.10 -3.03
CA LEU A 483 -18.59 -23.54 -3.17
C LEU A 483 -19.20 -24.20 -1.94
N ASP A 484 -20.19 -25.05 -2.15
CA ASP A 484 -20.86 -25.80 -1.08
C ASP A 484 -19.83 -26.76 -0.45
N ASN A 485 -19.24 -26.35 0.67
CA ASN A 485 -18.27 -27.14 1.43
C ASN A 485 -19.00 -28.32 2.10
N GLY A 486 -19.27 -29.37 1.34
CA GLY A 486 -19.67 -30.67 1.89
C GLY A 486 -21.11 -31.08 1.72
N LYS A 487 -21.71 -30.90 0.53
CA LYS A 487 -22.50 -32.03 0.00
C LYS A 487 -21.53 -33.12 -0.44
N GLY A 488 -21.06 -33.91 0.53
CA GLY A 488 -21.03 -35.33 0.28
C GLY A 488 -22.40 -35.72 -0.26
N VAL A 489 -22.43 -36.55 -1.29
CA VAL A 489 -23.61 -37.07 -1.98
C VAL A 489 -24.82 -37.05 -1.04
N SER A 490 -25.87 -36.30 -1.40
CA SER A 490 -27.02 -36.12 -0.50
C SER A 490 -27.61 -37.47 -0.08
N GLU A 491 -28.19 -37.59 1.11
CA GLU A 491 -28.78 -38.87 1.57
C GLU A 491 -29.81 -39.41 0.56
N ASP A 492 -30.49 -38.50 -0.16
CA ASP A 492 -31.41 -38.81 -1.25
C ASP A 492 -30.71 -39.32 -2.52
N GLU A 493 -29.55 -38.78 -2.90
CA GLU A 493 -28.73 -39.33 -3.99
C GLU A 493 -28.14 -40.70 -3.60
N VAL A 494 -27.68 -40.87 -2.35
CA VAL A 494 -27.20 -42.18 -1.86
C VAL A 494 -28.34 -43.19 -1.88
N ARG A 495 -29.55 -42.82 -1.42
CA ARG A 495 -30.74 -43.68 -1.53
C ARG A 495 -31.12 -43.95 -2.97
N GLY A 496 -30.96 -42.98 -3.87
CA GLY A 496 -31.16 -43.14 -5.31
C GLY A 496 -30.23 -44.19 -5.91
N LEU A 497 -28.92 -44.07 -5.67
CA LEU A 497 -27.89 -44.99 -6.13
C LEU A 497 -28.06 -46.39 -5.54
N VAL A 498 -28.41 -46.50 -4.25
CA VAL A 498 -28.69 -47.80 -3.61
C VAL A 498 -29.96 -48.43 -4.18
N ALA A 499 -31.02 -47.65 -4.41
CA ALA A 499 -32.26 -48.16 -4.99
C ALA A 499 -32.09 -48.59 -6.45
N GLU A 500 -31.26 -47.89 -7.22
CA GLU A 500 -30.88 -48.27 -8.59
C GLU A 500 -30.07 -49.58 -8.58
N ALA A 501 -29.04 -49.67 -7.75
CA ALA A 501 -28.25 -50.91 -7.60
C ALA A 501 -29.11 -52.11 -7.13
N MET A 502 -30.07 -51.90 -6.22
CA MET A 502 -30.99 -52.95 -5.79
C MET A 502 -31.98 -53.36 -6.88
N ARG A 503 -32.43 -52.43 -7.72
CA ARG A 503 -33.29 -52.75 -8.89
C ARG A 503 -32.51 -53.54 -9.93
N ASP A 504 -31.28 -53.15 -10.24
CA ASP A 504 -30.44 -53.90 -11.19
C ASP A 504 -30.14 -55.30 -10.67
N PHE A 505 -29.83 -55.44 -9.38
CA PHE A 505 -29.64 -56.74 -8.73
C PHE A 505 -30.90 -57.63 -8.77
N ALA A 506 -32.07 -57.06 -8.48
CA ALA A 506 -33.33 -57.78 -8.57
C ALA A 506 -33.69 -58.19 -10.01
N THR A 507 -33.34 -57.35 -11.00
CA THR A 507 -33.56 -57.64 -12.42
C THR A 507 -32.66 -58.79 -12.90
N HIS A 508 -31.43 -58.86 -12.38
CA HIS A 508 -30.54 -60.00 -12.64
C HIS A 508 -31.01 -61.31 -11.99
N LEU A 509 -31.62 -61.26 -10.80
CA LEU A 509 -32.18 -62.44 -10.13
C LEU A 509 -33.48 -62.98 -10.76
N LEU A 510 -34.18 -62.16 -11.56
CA LEU A 510 -35.39 -62.56 -12.30
C LEU A 510 -35.09 -63.04 -13.73
N GLN A 511 -33.82 -63.02 -14.14
CA GLN A 511 -33.34 -63.52 -15.43
C GLN A 511 -32.64 -64.90 -15.35
N GLU A 512 -32.64 -65.53 -14.16
CA GLU A 512 -32.56 -67.00 -14.00
C GLU A 512 -33.97 -67.57 -13.78
#